data_AF-A0A5W5JRB8-F1
#
_entry.id   AF-A0A5W5JRB8-F1
#
_cell.length_a   1.000
_cell.length_b   1.000
_cell.length_c   1.000
_cell.angle_alpha   90.00
_cell.angle_beta   90.00
_cell.angle_gamma   90.00
#
_symmetry.space_group_name_H-M   'P 1'
#
loop_
_entity.id
_entity.type
_entity.pdbx_description
1 polymer ?
#
loop_
_entity_poly.entity_id
_entity_poly.type
_entity_poly.pdbx_seq_one_letter_code
_entity_poly.pdbx_strand_id
1 'polypeptide(L)'
;MAGKEQKWMLTHDSHELKKGEVYKGETLPLWLVGKAIPVSDQVLEVATPGDLQKLQADLDEASGKVEALTADNAKLAGENAQLQADLDEAQKQIDELKKKAK
;
A
#
# COMPACT_ATOMS: atom_id res chain seq x y z
N MET A 1 15.16 -12.64 -36.28
CA MET A 1 14.33 -12.44 -35.08
C MET A 1 14.80 -13.48 -34.08
N ALA A 2 15.73 -13.13 -33.17
CA ALA A 2 16.15 -14.09 -32.14
C ALA A 2 15.01 -14.17 -31.11
N GLY A 3 14.31 -15.30 -31.05
CA GLY A 3 13.25 -15.52 -30.08
C GLY A 3 13.86 -15.55 -28.69
N LYS A 4 13.24 -14.85 -27.74
CA LYS A 4 13.67 -14.95 -26.34
C LYS A 4 13.38 -16.37 -25.87
N GLU A 5 14.41 -17.10 -25.44
CA GLU A 5 14.24 -18.42 -24.83
C GLU A 5 13.38 -18.29 -23.57
N GLN A 6 12.25 -19.00 -23.55
CA GLN A 6 11.37 -19.10 -22.39
C GLN A 6 11.62 -20.43 -21.68
N LYS A 7 11.50 -20.40 -20.35
CA LYS A 7 11.58 -21.60 -19.51
C LYS A 7 10.17 -22.04 -19.15
N TRP A 8 9.90 -23.34 -19.18
CA TRP A 8 8.64 -23.92 -18.72
C TRP A 8 8.92 -25.04 -17.73
N MET A 9 8.22 -25.04 -16.60
CA MET A 9 8.30 -26.09 -15.60
C MET A 9 7.20 -27.11 -15.84
N LEU A 10 7.57 -28.38 -15.92
CA LEU A 10 6.63 -29.47 -16.14
C LEU A 10 5.78 -29.73 -14.89
N THR A 11 4.45 -29.72 -15.07
CA THR A 11 3.47 -30.08 -14.02
C THR A 11 3.10 -31.55 -14.06
N HIS A 12 3.40 -32.26 -15.15
CA HIS A 12 3.13 -33.67 -15.37
C HIS A 12 4.31 -34.31 -16.12
N ASP A 13 4.47 -35.62 -15.98
CA ASP A 13 5.44 -36.38 -16.78
C ASP A 13 5.04 -36.33 -18.27
N SER A 14 6.00 -36.01 -19.13
CA SER A 14 5.78 -35.96 -20.57
C SER A 14 7.06 -36.25 -21.33
N HIS A 15 6.98 -37.20 -22.27
CA HIS A 15 8.11 -37.65 -23.06
C HIS A 15 9.28 -38.12 -22.17
N GLU A 16 10.51 -37.67 -22.43
CA GLU A 16 11.71 -37.96 -21.63
C GLU A 16 11.83 -37.08 -20.37
N LEU A 17 10.90 -36.16 -20.16
CA LEU A 17 10.93 -35.20 -19.05
C LEU A 17 9.92 -35.57 -17.96
N LYS A 18 10.34 -35.44 -16.70
CA LYS A 18 9.52 -35.68 -15.51
C LYS A 18 8.90 -34.40 -14.97
N LYS A 19 7.83 -34.56 -14.20
CA LYS A 19 7.23 -33.49 -13.40
C LYS A 19 8.29 -32.82 -12.53
N GLY A 20 8.35 -31.50 -12.60
CA GLY A 20 9.33 -30.67 -11.91
C GLY A 20 10.58 -30.32 -12.75
N GLU A 21 10.80 -30.97 -13.88
CA GLU A 21 11.88 -30.59 -14.79
C GLU A 21 11.54 -29.32 -15.57
N VAL A 22 12.57 -28.59 -16.00
CA VAL A 22 12.42 -27.32 -16.71
C VAL A 22 12.85 -27.49 -18.17
N TYR A 23 11.91 -27.32 -19.08
CA TYR A 23 12.17 -27.23 -20.52
C TYR A 23 12.52 -25.79 -20.91
N LYS A 24 13.52 -25.61 -21.78
CA LYS A 24 13.91 -24.30 -22.33
C LYS A 24 13.80 -24.31 -23.85
N GLY A 25 13.20 -23.28 -24.42
CA GLY A 25 13.07 -23.13 -25.86
C GLY A 25 12.38 -21.82 -26.23
N GLU A 26 12.36 -21.47 -27.51
CA GLU A 26 11.68 -20.25 -27.99
C GLU A 26 10.15 -20.40 -27.96
N THR A 27 9.63 -21.61 -28.14
CA THR A 27 8.19 -21.91 -28.13
C THR A 27 7.90 -23.22 -27.39
N LEU A 28 6.70 -23.34 -26.80
CA LEU A 28 6.28 -24.55 -26.10
C LEU A 28 5.89 -25.63 -27.12
N PRO A 29 6.56 -26.79 -27.14
CA PRO A 29 6.19 -27.88 -28.03
C PRO A 29 4.78 -28.42 -27.73
N LEU A 30 4.09 -28.91 -28.76
CA LEU A 30 2.72 -29.44 -28.64
C LEU A 30 2.59 -30.54 -27.57
N TRP A 31 3.62 -31.36 -27.37
CA TRP A 31 3.63 -32.43 -26.38
C TRP A 31 3.82 -31.96 -24.93
N LEU A 32 4.10 -30.67 -24.71
CA LEU A 32 4.13 -30.02 -23.40
C LEU A 32 2.93 -29.08 -23.15
N VAL A 33 2.08 -28.84 -24.16
CA VAL A 33 0.88 -28.01 -24.02
C VAL A 33 -0.06 -28.64 -22.97
N GLY A 34 -0.42 -27.86 -21.95
CA GLY A 34 -1.24 -28.32 -20.81
C GLY A 34 -0.48 -29.12 -19.75
N LYS A 35 0.80 -29.45 -19.98
CA LYS A 35 1.66 -30.21 -19.04
C LYS A 35 2.84 -29.42 -18.51
N ALA A 36 3.03 -28.19 -18.96
CA ALA A 36 4.07 -27.30 -18.46
C ALA A 36 3.52 -25.87 -18.31
N ILE A 37 4.05 -25.15 -17.33
CA ILE A 37 3.70 -23.75 -17.06
C ILE A 37 4.91 -22.86 -17.32
N PRO A 38 4.74 -21.66 -17.89
CA PRO A 38 5.84 -20.74 -18.11
C PRO A 38 6.45 -20.33 -16.76
N VAL A 39 7.76 -20.48 -16.63
CA VAL A 39 8.52 -19.96 -15.51
C VAL A 39 8.90 -18.54 -15.87
N SER A 40 8.12 -17.58 -15.36
CA SER A 40 8.51 -16.19 -15.42
C SER A 40 9.79 -16.00 -14.61
N ASP A 41 10.78 -15.28 -15.15
CA ASP A 41 11.91 -14.72 -14.40
C ASP A 41 11.43 -13.60 -13.46
N GLN A 42 10.23 -13.76 -12.85
CA GLN A 42 9.85 -12.99 -11.69
C GLN A 42 10.81 -13.42 -10.60
N VAL A 43 11.90 -12.65 -10.50
CA VAL A 43 12.69 -12.53 -9.29
C VAL A 43 11.67 -12.34 -8.18
N LEU A 44 11.43 -13.40 -7.40
CA LEU A 44 10.84 -13.27 -6.09
C LEU A 44 11.88 -12.44 -5.33
N GLU A 45 11.77 -11.12 -5.41
CA GLU A 45 12.44 -10.21 -4.48
C GLU A 45 11.78 -10.46 -3.12
N VAL A 46 12.20 -11.56 -2.50
CA VAL A 46 11.89 -11.85 -1.12
C VAL A 46 12.57 -10.73 -0.35
N ALA A 47 11.77 -9.82 0.20
CA ALA A 47 12.24 -8.71 1.02
C ALA A 47 13.35 -9.23 1.93
N THR A 48 14.57 -8.69 1.78
CA THR A 48 15.68 -9.17 2.59
C THR A 48 15.38 -8.78 4.05
N PRO A 49 15.93 -9.50 5.05
CA PRO A 49 15.70 -9.14 6.45
C PRO A 49 16.01 -7.67 6.79
N GLY A 50 16.93 -7.04 6.05
CA GLY A 50 17.23 -5.61 6.17
C GLY A 50 16.13 -4.70 5.62
N ASP A 51 15.48 -5.09 4.52
CA ASP A 51 14.34 -4.34 3.96
C ASP A 51 13.14 -4.38 4.92
N LEU A 52 12.91 -5.54 5.55
CA LEU A 52 11.86 -5.69 6.56
C LEU A 52 12.11 -4.83 7.81
N GLN A 53 13.36 -4.72 8.26
CA GLN A 53 13.72 -3.86 9.38
C GLN A 53 13.56 -2.37 9.05
N LYS A 54 13.92 -1.97 7.84
CA LYS A 54 13.72 -0.59 7.38
C LYS A 54 12.23 -0.26 7.26
N LEU A 55 11.44 -1.15 6.68
CA LEU A 55 9.98 -1.00 6.60
C LEU A 55 9.34 -0.94 7.99
N GLN A 56 9.84 -1.70 8.96
CA GLN A 56 9.36 -1.62 10.34
C GLN A 56 9.68 -0.27 10.97
N ALA A 57 10.90 0.24 10.80
CA ALA A 57 11.28 1.55 11.32
C ALA A 57 10.45 2.69 10.67
N ASP A 58 10.23 2.61 9.35
CA ASP A 58 9.40 3.57 8.62
C ASP A 58 7.93 3.52 9.11
N LEU A 59 7.42 2.32 9.43
CA LEU A 59 6.07 2.12 9.97
C LEU A 59 5.94 2.70 11.38
N ASP A 60 6.93 2.51 12.24
CA ASP A 60 6.95 3.04 13.60
C ASP A 60 7.01 4.58 13.59
N GLU A 61 7.84 5.17 12.71
CA GLU A 61 7.91 6.62 12.53
C GLU A 61 6.59 7.20 12.00
N ALA A 62 5.99 6.56 10.99
CA ALA A 62 4.72 6.98 10.44
C ALA A 62 3.60 6.91 11.49
N SER A 63 3.57 5.87 12.31
CA SER A 63 2.61 5.72 13.39
C SER A 63 2.76 6.84 14.44
N GLY A 64 3.99 7.16 14.85
CA GLY A 64 4.25 8.28 15.76
C GLY A 64 3.81 9.64 15.20
N LYS A 65 3.99 9.87 13.89
CA LYS A 65 3.49 11.09 13.23
C LYS A 65 1.97 11.13 13.20
N VAL A 66 1.31 10.01 12.96
CA VAL A 66 -0.16 9.93 12.98
C VAL A 66 -0.71 10.24 14.37
N GLU A 67 -0.09 9.72 15.42
CA GLU A 67 -0.48 10.04 16.80
C GLU A 67 -0.32 11.53 17.12
N ALA A 68 0.82 12.12 16.77
CA ALA A 68 1.07 13.55 16.95
C ALA A 68 0.04 14.42 16.21
N LEU A 69 -0.20 14.14 14.92
CA LEU A 69 -1.19 14.86 14.12
C LEU A 69 -2.61 14.68 14.65
N THR A 70 -2.93 13.50 15.20
CA THR A 70 -4.23 13.25 15.82
C THR A 70 -4.41 14.09 17.09
N ALA A 71 -3.36 14.20 17.92
CA ALA A 71 -3.37 15.03 19.12
C ALA A 71 -3.51 16.52 18.77
N ASP A 72 -2.77 17.00 17.77
CA ASP A 72 -2.86 18.38 17.31
C ASP A 72 -4.25 18.71 16.74
N ASN A 73 -4.83 17.80 15.95
CA ASN A 73 -6.20 17.97 15.45
C ASN A 73 -7.23 18.03 16.59
N ALA A 74 -7.09 17.21 17.64
CA ALA A 74 -7.97 17.25 18.79
C ALA A 74 -7.86 18.59 19.55
N LYS A 75 -6.63 19.12 19.69
CA LYS A 75 -6.40 20.44 20.28
C LYS A 75 -7.04 21.56 19.47
N LEU A 76 -6.82 21.57 18.15
CA LEU A 76 -7.41 22.57 17.25
C LEU A 76 -8.95 22.51 17.25
N ALA A 77 -9.54 21.31 17.36
CA ALA A 77 -10.99 21.17 17.50
C ALA A 77 -11.51 21.82 18.79
N GLY A 78 -10.77 21.68 19.90
CA GLY A 78 -11.09 22.37 21.16
C GLY A 78 -10.97 23.88 21.06
N GLU A 79 -9.90 24.39 20.44
CA GLU A 79 -9.71 25.83 20.23
C GLU A 79 -10.82 26.42 19.33
N ASN A 80 -11.23 25.72 18.28
CA ASN A 80 -12.35 26.12 17.44
C ASN A 80 -13.68 26.16 18.20
N ALA A 81 -13.93 25.19 19.08
CA ALA A 81 -15.14 25.19 19.90
C ALA A 81 -15.18 26.39 20.85
N GLN A 82 -14.04 26.75 21.45
CA GLN A 82 -13.93 27.93 22.31
C GLN A 82 -14.17 29.22 21.51
N LEU A 83 -13.51 29.37 20.36
CA LEU A 83 -13.70 30.55 19.50
C LEU A 83 -15.15 30.70 19.03
N GLN A 84 -15.85 29.59 18.78
CA GLN A 84 -17.27 29.63 18.44
C GLN A 84 -18.13 30.12 19.61
N ALA A 85 -17.84 29.69 20.84
CA ALA A 85 -18.54 30.16 22.03
C ALA A 85 -18.31 31.66 22.26
N ASP A 86 -17.07 32.13 22.09
CA ASP A 86 -16.72 33.55 22.24
C ASP A 86 -17.43 34.42 21.18
N LEU A 87 -17.53 33.93 19.93
CA LEU A 87 -18.28 34.60 18.87
C LEU A 87 -19.78 34.71 19.20
N ASP A 88 -20.39 33.62 19.69
CA ASP A 88 -21.81 33.63 20.06
C ASP A 88 -22.09 34.60 21.22
N GLU A 89 -21.18 34.69 22.19
CA GLU A 89 -21.29 35.63 23.30
C GLU A 89 -21.11 37.08 22.85
N ALA A 90 -20.10 37.37 22.02
CA ALA A 90 -19.92 38.70 21.44
C ALA A 90 -21.14 39.13 20.61
N GLN A 91 -21.74 38.19 19.86
CA GLN A 91 -22.95 38.47 19.07
C GLN A 91 -24.15 38.82 19.97
N LYS A 92 -24.35 38.10 21.08
CA LYS A 92 -25.38 38.44 22.08
C LYS A 92 -25.19 39.84 22.66
N GLN A 93 -23.95 40.18 23.03
CA GLN A 93 -23.64 41.51 23.57
C GLN A 93 -23.93 42.62 22.57
N ILE A 94 -23.57 42.42 21.29
CA ILE A 94 -23.89 43.36 20.20
C ILE A 94 -25.42 43.56 20.07
N ASP A 95 -26.20 42.49 20.13
CA ASP A 95 -27.65 42.57 19.99
C ASP A 95 -28.31 43.28 21.18
N GLU A 96 -27.80 43.09 22.39
CA GLU A 96 -28.25 43.84 23.57
C GLU A 96 -27.94 45.33 23.46
N LEU A 97 -26.73 45.68 23.03
CA LEU A 97 -26.33 47.08 22.83
C LEU A 97 -27.19 47.74 21.75
N LYS A 98 -27.45 47.05 20.64
CA LYS A 98 -28.35 47.54 19.58
C LYS A 98 -29.79 47.76 20.08
N LYS A 99 -30.29 46.92 20.98
CA LYS A 99 -31.62 47.11 21.60
C LYS A 99 -31.66 48.33 22.52
N LYS A 100 -30.59 48.57 23.29
CA LYS A 100 -30.49 49.74 24.18
C LYS A 100 -30.30 51.07 23.43
N ALA A 101 -29.76 51.02 22.21
CA ALA A 101 -29.54 52.18 21.36
C ALA A 101 -30.75 52.55 20.47
N LYS A 102 -31.83 51.78 20.52
CA LYS A 102 -33.12 52.05 19.86
C LYS A 102 -34.12 52.57 20.88
#